data_AF-A0A382V1P0-F1
#
_entry.id   AF-A0A382V1P0-F1
#
_cell.length_a   1.000
_cell.length_b   1.000
_cell.length_c   1.000
_cell.angle_alpha   90.00
_cell.angle_beta   90.00
_cell.angle_gamma   90.00
#
_symmetry.space_group_name_H-M   'P 1'
#
loop_
_entity.id
_entity.type
_entity.pdbx_description
1 polymer ?
#
loop_
_entity_poly.entity_id
_entity_poly.type
_entity_poly.pdbx_seq_one_letter_code
_entity_poly.pdbx_strand_id
1 'polypeptide(L)'
;MEYSILLSRLKTASESFLNLETQLADPDISNNPKKLESIARERSKLEPLVNDYAQLRKLDIDIDETKRLLKDSKDDKEMEVLVNDELQDLQNNKDNLIQRIKIALLPKDPRDDRSVMLEIRAGAGGNEACIWAGDLARMYERYGQKVGWSVKPISASESDLGGFKELVISVKGESV
;
A
#
# COMPACT_ATOMS: atom_id res chain seq x y z
N MET A 1 10.56 -1.38 15.56
CA MET A 1 10.19 -2.82 15.56
C MET A 1 11.46 -3.63 15.42
N GLU A 2 11.74 -4.52 16.37
CA GLU A 2 12.87 -5.45 16.28
C GLU A 2 12.68 -6.45 15.13
N TYR A 3 13.77 -6.92 14.51
CA TYR A 3 13.72 -7.83 13.35
C TYR A 3 13.05 -9.18 13.67
N SER A 4 13.25 -9.70 14.88
CA SER A 4 12.59 -10.92 15.38
C SER A 4 11.06 -10.80 15.39
N ILE A 5 10.54 -9.66 15.85
CA ILE A 5 9.10 -9.35 15.90
C ILE A 5 8.55 -9.16 14.48
N LEU A 6 9.32 -8.55 13.59
CA LEU A 6 8.94 -8.40 12.19
C LEU A 6 8.73 -9.78 11.53
N LEU A 7 9.70 -10.69 11.69
CA LEU A 7 9.63 -12.03 11.13
C LEU A 7 8.47 -12.85 11.70
N SER A 8 8.19 -12.74 13.00
CA SER A 8 7.05 -13.45 13.59
C SER A 8 5.72 -12.97 13.02
N ARG A 9 5.54 -11.66 12.83
CA ARG A 9 4.33 -11.10 12.19
C ARG A 9 4.17 -11.54 10.74
N LEU A 10 5.25 -11.52 9.96
CA LEU A 10 5.24 -11.98 8.57
C LEU A 10 4.91 -13.47 8.47
N LYS A 11 5.47 -14.27 9.38
CA LYS A 11 5.16 -15.70 9.46
C LYS A 11 3.68 -15.93 9.77
N THR A 12 3.13 -15.25 10.76
CA THR A 12 1.69 -15.34 11.07
C THR A 12 0.82 -14.93 9.88
N ALA A 13 1.16 -13.85 9.18
CA ALA A 13 0.43 -13.43 7.98
C ALA A 13 0.47 -14.49 6.88
N SER A 14 1.63 -15.12 6.67
CA SER A 14 1.79 -16.22 5.70
C SER A 14 1.00 -17.47 6.09
N GLU A 15 0.93 -17.80 7.38
CA GLU A 15 0.12 -18.92 7.90
C GLU A 15 -1.38 -18.64 7.72
N SER A 16 -1.82 -17.41 8.01
CA SER A 16 -3.21 -16.98 7.76
C SER A 16 -3.55 -17.04 6.27
N PHE A 17 -2.66 -16.58 5.40
CA PHE A 17 -2.85 -16.66 3.95
C PHE A 17 -3.06 -18.10 3.47
N LEU A 18 -2.22 -19.04 3.91
CA LEU A 18 -2.33 -20.45 3.54
C LEU A 18 -3.64 -21.08 4.04
N ASN A 19 -4.09 -20.69 5.23
CA ASN A 19 -5.39 -21.12 5.76
C ASN A 19 -6.54 -20.61 4.88
N LEU A 20 -6.51 -19.34 4.46
CA LEU A 20 -7.51 -18.78 3.55
C LEU A 20 -7.51 -19.49 2.19
N GLU A 21 -6.33 -19.84 1.65
CA GLU A 21 -6.26 -20.65 0.42
C GLU A 21 -6.87 -22.04 0.59
N THR A 22 -6.68 -22.66 1.75
CA THR A 22 -7.28 -23.95 2.08
C THR A 22 -8.81 -23.84 2.16
N GLN A 23 -9.33 -22.77 2.77
CA GLN A 23 -10.76 -22.49 2.83
C GLN A 23 -11.36 -22.19 1.46
N LEU A 24 -10.64 -21.51 0.57
CA LEU A 24 -11.09 -21.25 -0.81
C LEU A 24 -11.16 -22.54 -1.64
N ALA A 25 -10.37 -23.56 -1.31
CA ALA A 25 -10.42 -24.88 -1.93
C ALA A 25 -11.58 -25.75 -1.39
N ASP A 26 -12.26 -25.33 -0.31
CA ASP A 26 -13.39 -26.04 0.28
C ASP A 26 -14.67 -25.87 -0.58
N PRO A 27 -15.30 -26.96 -1.05
CA PRO A 27 -16.56 -26.91 -1.78
C PRO A 27 -17.69 -26.22 -1.01
N ASP A 28 -17.74 -26.32 0.33
CA ASP A 28 -18.79 -25.72 1.15
C ASP A 28 -18.69 -24.20 1.20
N ILE A 29 -17.47 -23.66 1.08
CA ILE A 29 -17.21 -22.22 0.94
C ILE A 29 -17.49 -21.78 -0.49
N SER A 30 -17.09 -22.59 -1.48
CA SER A 30 -17.29 -22.30 -2.91
C SER A 30 -18.77 -22.15 -3.28
N ASN A 31 -19.65 -22.88 -2.60
CA ASN A 31 -21.10 -22.81 -2.79
C ASN A 31 -21.77 -21.62 -2.08
N ASN A 32 -21.04 -20.80 -1.32
CA ASN A 32 -21.55 -19.60 -0.65
C ASN A 32 -20.88 -18.32 -1.19
N PRO A 33 -21.52 -17.62 -2.15
CA PRO A 33 -20.91 -16.47 -2.82
C PRO A 33 -20.43 -15.36 -1.88
N LYS A 34 -21.17 -15.09 -0.79
CA LYS A 34 -20.80 -14.05 0.18
C LYS A 34 -19.57 -14.43 1.00
N LYS A 35 -19.47 -15.70 1.42
CA LYS A 35 -18.28 -16.20 2.15
C LYS A 35 -17.07 -16.25 1.24
N LEU A 36 -17.24 -16.75 0.02
CA LEU A 36 -16.19 -16.78 -1.00
C LEU A 36 -15.62 -15.38 -1.24
N GLU A 37 -16.50 -14.40 -1.48
CA GLU A 37 -16.08 -13.01 -1.69
C GLU A 37 -15.31 -12.43 -0.51
N SER A 38 -15.78 -12.68 0.73
CA SER A 38 -15.09 -12.21 1.94
C SER A 38 -13.69 -12.82 2.08
N ILE A 39 -13.58 -14.14 1.94
CA ILE A 39 -12.32 -14.87 2.10
C ILE A 39 -11.35 -14.50 0.97
N ALA A 40 -11.83 -14.37 -0.27
CA ALA A 40 -11.02 -13.95 -1.40
C ALA A 40 -10.45 -12.53 -1.21
N ARG A 41 -11.27 -11.60 -0.68
CA ARG A 41 -10.81 -10.24 -0.34
C ARG A 41 -9.74 -10.26 0.75
N GLU A 42 -9.93 -11.03 1.82
CA GLU A 42 -8.93 -11.15 2.90
C GLU A 42 -7.61 -11.76 2.40
N ARG A 43 -7.69 -12.82 1.58
CA ARG A 43 -6.53 -13.45 0.95
C ARG A 43 -5.78 -12.46 0.07
N SER A 44 -6.50 -11.72 -0.77
CA SER A 44 -5.92 -10.70 -1.65
C SER A 44 -5.25 -9.57 -0.87
N LYS A 45 -5.80 -9.17 0.29
CA LYS A 45 -5.18 -8.17 1.18
C LYS A 45 -3.85 -8.64 1.77
N LEU A 46 -3.70 -9.95 2.03
CA LEU A 46 -2.47 -10.53 2.60
C LEU A 46 -1.40 -10.86 1.55
N GLU A 47 -1.79 -11.10 0.30
CA GLU A 47 -0.90 -11.52 -0.79
C GLU A 47 0.35 -10.64 -0.96
N PRO A 48 0.28 -9.29 -0.98
CA PRO A 48 1.46 -8.45 -1.11
C PRO A 48 2.47 -8.68 0.02
N LEU A 49 1.98 -8.84 1.25
CA LEU A 49 2.81 -9.04 2.43
C LEU A 49 3.49 -10.42 2.42
N VAL A 50 2.80 -11.44 1.91
CA VAL A 50 3.36 -12.79 1.74
C VAL A 50 4.43 -12.81 0.65
N ASN A 51 4.20 -12.13 -0.47
CA ASN A 51 5.18 -11.99 -1.54
C ASN A 51 6.44 -11.26 -1.05
N ASP A 52 6.26 -10.17 -0.31
CA ASP A 52 7.37 -9.43 0.31
C ASP A 52 8.15 -10.30 1.29
N TYR A 53 7.48 -11.15 2.07
CA TYR A 53 8.14 -12.09 2.97
C TYR A 53 8.96 -13.15 2.22
N ALA A 54 8.42 -13.69 1.13
CA ALA A 54 9.14 -14.63 0.28
C ALA A 54 10.39 -13.98 -0.35
N GLN A 55 10.28 -12.73 -0.82
CA GLN A 55 11.40 -11.96 -1.34
C GLN A 55 12.46 -11.69 -0.27
N LEU A 56 12.03 -11.35 0.96
CA LEU A 56 12.95 -11.11 2.08
C LEU A 56 13.76 -12.37 2.40
N ARG A 57 13.10 -13.53 2.45
CA ARG A 57 13.77 -14.82 2.64
C ARG A 57 14.75 -15.15 1.54
N LYS A 58 14.43 -14.83 0.28
CA LYS A 58 15.34 -15.01 -0.84
C LYS A 58 16.58 -14.14 -0.67
N LEU A 59 16.42 -12.85 -0.38
CA LEU A 59 17.54 -11.94 -0.11
C LEU A 59 18.40 -12.42 1.07
N ASP A 60 17.81 -12.98 2.11
CA ASP A 60 18.56 -13.58 3.23
C ASP A 60 19.46 -14.75 2.78
N ILE A 61 18.97 -15.59 1.86
CA ILE A 61 19.74 -16.69 1.26
C ILE A 61 20.85 -16.12 0.36
N ASP A 62 20.50 -15.23 -0.56
CA ASP A 62 21.45 -14.63 -1.51
C ASP A 62 22.59 -13.91 -0.76
N ILE A 63 22.29 -13.21 0.33
CA ILE A 63 23.29 -12.57 1.20
C ILE A 63 24.20 -13.60 1.89
N ASP A 64 23.66 -14.71 2.39
CA ASP A 64 24.48 -15.75 3.03
C ASP A 64 25.39 -16.45 2.02
N GLU A 65 24.89 -16.74 0.83
CA GLU A 65 25.66 -17.32 -0.28
C GLU A 65 26.77 -16.36 -0.74
N THR A 66 26.47 -15.08 -0.92
CA THR A 66 27.45 -14.05 -1.29
C THR A 66 28.53 -13.88 -0.21
N LYS A 67 28.15 -13.96 1.08
CA LYS A 67 29.13 -13.97 2.19
C LYS A 67 30.05 -15.18 2.18
N ARG A 68 29.59 -16.34 1.68
CA ARG A 68 30.45 -17.52 1.51
C ARG A 68 31.40 -17.31 0.34
N LEU A 69 30.90 -16.82 -0.80
CA LEU A 69 31.73 -16.47 -1.96
C LEU A 69 32.82 -15.46 -1.60
N LEU A 70 32.50 -14.46 -0.77
CA LEU A 70 33.48 -13.48 -0.30
C LEU A 70 34.62 -14.12 0.49
N LYS A 71 34.33 -15.16 1.30
CA LYS A 71 35.36 -15.89 2.04
C LYS A 71 36.27 -16.69 1.11
N ASP A 72 35.71 -17.23 0.03
CA ASP A 72 36.43 -18.05 -0.95
C ASP A 72 37.24 -17.18 -1.93
N SER A 73 36.89 -15.90 -2.08
CA SER A 73 37.53 -14.96 -3.03
C SER A 73 38.69 -14.15 -2.43
N LYS A 74 39.11 -14.43 -1.18
CA LYS A 74 40.10 -13.60 -0.44
C LYS A 74 41.48 -13.53 -1.09
N ASP A 75 41.82 -14.48 -1.94
CA ASP A 75 43.13 -14.54 -2.61
C ASP A 75 43.13 -13.77 -3.94
N ASP A 76 41.97 -13.28 -4.40
CA ASP A 76 41.81 -12.46 -5.61
C ASP A 76 41.15 -11.12 -5.25
N LYS A 77 41.96 -10.05 -5.22
CA LYS A 77 41.51 -8.71 -4.83
C LYS A 77 40.47 -8.11 -5.78
N GLU A 78 40.52 -8.42 -7.08
CA GLU A 78 39.53 -7.90 -8.02
C GLU A 78 38.19 -8.58 -7.80
N MET A 79 38.20 -9.89 -7.58
CA MET A 79 37.01 -10.67 -7.23
C MET A 79 36.45 -10.26 -5.87
N GLU A 80 37.29 -10.03 -4.87
CA GLU A 80 36.87 -9.58 -3.53
C GLU A 80 36.13 -8.24 -3.58
N VAL A 81 36.58 -7.28 -4.41
CA VAL A 81 35.89 -5.99 -4.59
C VAL A 81 34.50 -6.19 -5.22
N LEU A 82 34.42 -6.97 -6.30
CA LEU A 82 33.15 -7.24 -6.99
C LEU A 82 32.12 -7.90 -6.06
N VAL A 83 32.53 -8.89 -5.27
CA VAL A 83 31.65 -9.61 -4.34
C VAL A 83 31.22 -8.71 -3.17
N ASN A 84 32.09 -7.80 -2.71
CA ASN A 84 31.70 -6.81 -1.69
C ASN A 84 30.64 -5.83 -2.22
N ASP A 85 30.79 -5.35 -3.45
CA ASP A 85 29.81 -4.45 -4.07
C ASP A 85 28.45 -5.15 -4.21
N GLU A 86 28.43 -6.40 -4.68
CA GLU A 86 27.21 -7.20 -4.75
C GLU A 86 26.57 -7.41 -3.37
N LEU A 87 27.38 -7.73 -2.35
CA LEU A 87 26.91 -7.89 -0.99
C LEU A 87 26.28 -6.61 -0.44
N GLN A 88 26.86 -5.45 -0.76
CA GLN A 88 26.34 -4.14 -0.37
C GLN A 88 25.00 -3.85 -1.06
N ASP A 89 24.87 -4.15 -2.35
CA ASP A 89 23.62 -3.99 -3.09
C ASP A 89 22.51 -4.89 -2.54
N LEU A 90 22.80 -6.15 -2.23
CA LEU A 90 21.85 -7.07 -1.60
C LEU A 90 21.39 -6.56 -0.23
N GLN A 91 22.29 -6.01 0.58
CA GLN A 91 21.96 -5.41 1.87
C GLN A 91 21.05 -4.18 1.71
N ASN A 92 21.37 -3.28 0.77
CA ASN A 92 20.54 -2.12 0.47
C ASN A 92 19.13 -2.53 0.02
N ASN A 93 19.04 -3.54 -0.86
CA ASN A 93 17.77 -4.08 -1.32
C ASN A 93 16.95 -4.67 -0.17
N LYS A 94 17.60 -5.41 0.74
CA LYS A 94 16.98 -5.95 1.93
C LYS A 94 16.45 -4.85 2.86
N ASP A 95 17.23 -3.81 3.09
CA ASP A 95 16.82 -2.71 3.97
C ASP A 95 15.63 -1.94 3.39
N ASN A 96 15.65 -1.65 2.09
CA ASN A 96 14.53 -1.02 1.38
C ASN A 96 13.25 -1.87 1.47
N LEU A 97 13.37 -3.18 1.28
CA LEU A 97 12.26 -4.13 1.41
C LEU A 97 11.71 -4.15 2.85
N ILE A 98 12.59 -4.17 3.85
CA ILE A 98 12.20 -4.13 5.27
C ILE A 98 11.42 -2.84 5.59
N GLN A 99 11.83 -1.69 5.04
CA GLN A 99 11.07 -0.44 5.24
C GLN A 99 9.68 -0.51 4.61
N ARG A 100 9.58 -1.02 3.38
CA ARG A 100 8.28 -1.23 2.71
C ARG A 100 7.37 -2.13 3.55
N ILE A 101 7.89 -3.26 4.03
CA ILE A 101 7.14 -4.19 4.88
C ILE A 101 6.68 -3.53 6.18
N LYS A 102 7.56 -2.76 6.84
CA LYS A 102 7.20 -2.06 8.09
C LYS A 102 6.02 -1.12 7.89
N ILE A 103 6.00 -0.40 6.77
CA ILE A 103 4.89 0.48 6.40
C ILE A 103 3.61 -0.34 6.14
N ALA A 104 3.73 -1.44 5.39
CA ALA A 104 2.59 -2.33 5.10
C ALA A 104 2.00 -3.01 6.36
N LEU A 105 2.81 -3.23 7.40
CA LEU A 105 2.39 -3.79 8.68
C LEU A 105 1.82 -2.77 9.67
N LEU A 106 1.81 -1.48 9.32
CA LEU A 106 1.11 -0.50 10.12
C LEU A 106 -0.39 -0.87 10.12
N PRO A 107 -1.06 -0.80 11.28
CA PRO A 107 -2.49 -1.05 11.33
C PRO A 107 -3.18 -0.10 10.38
N LYS A 108 -3.89 -0.64 9.38
CA LYS A 108 -4.77 0.16 8.52
C LYS A 108 -5.82 0.83 9.38
N ASP A 109 -6.09 2.11 9.13
CA ASP A 109 -7.20 2.78 9.81
C ASP A 109 -8.49 2.12 9.32
N PRO A 110 -9.42 1.69 10.20
CA PRO A 110 -10.72 1.17 9.79
C PRO A 110 -11.57 2.17 8.96
N ARG A 111 -11.11 3.42 8.80
CA ARG A 111 -11.65 4.44 7.91
C ARG A 111 -11.04 4.41 6.49
N ASP A 112 -9.88 3.79 6.28
CA ASP A 112 -9.20 3.71 4.97
C ASP A 112 -10.05 2.98 3.91
N ASP A 113 -10.92 2.07 4.35
CA ASP A 113 -11.85 1.31 3.49
C ASP A 113 -13.20 2.04 3.30
N ARG A 114 -13.37 3.27 3.82
CA ARG A 114 -14.65 4.01 3.77
C ARG A 114 -14.61 5.14 2.74
N SER A 115 -15.77 5.41 2.14
CA SER A 115 -15.97 6.62 1.36
C SER A 115 -15.90 7.87 2.25
N VAL A 116 -15.28 8.93 1.75
CA VAL A 116 -15.18 10.22 2.44
C VAL A 116 -16.11 11.24 1.79
N MET A 117 -16.66 12.13 2.60
CA MET A 117 -17.32 13.35 2.14
C MET A 117 -16.35 14.50 2.31
N LEU A 118 -15.94 15.11 1.20
CA LEU A 118 -15.10 16.30 1.20
C LEU A 118 -15.99 17.54 1.02
N GLU A 119 -15.89 18.45 1.98
CA GLU A 119 -16.62 19.70 1.98
C GLU A 119 -15.66 20.87 1.78
N ILE A 120 -15.92 21.66 0.74
CA ILE A 120 -15.12 22.83 0.37
C ILE A 120 -16.00 24.06 0.55
N ARG A 121 -15.61 24.97 1.45
CA ARG A 121 -16.33 26.21 1.75
C ARG A 121 -15.47 27.43 1.43
N ALA A 122 -16.04 28.42 0.76
CA ALA A 122 -15.40 29.71 0.57
C ALA A 122 -15.24 30.42 1.93
N GLY A 123 -14.00 30.78 2.26
CA GLY A 123 -13.68 31.53 3.48
C GLY A 123 -13.75 33.05 3.28
N ALA A 124 -12.81 33.77 3.89
CA ALA A 124 -12.66 35.21 3.64
C ALA A 124 -12.12 35.46 2.22
N GLY A 125 -12.55 36.56 1.60
CA GLY A 125 -12.14 36.94 0.24
C GLY A 125 -13.25 36.93 -0.81
N GLY A 126 -14.52 36.83 -0.40
CA GLY A 126 -15.66 37.07 -1.28
C GLY A 126 -15.67 36.18 -2.55
N ASN A 127 -15.66 36.81 -3.72
CA ASN A 127 -15.78 36.11 -5.00
C ASN A 127 -14.51 35.32 -5.35
N GLU A 128 -13.34 35.86 -5.03
CA GLU A 128 -12.06 35.19 -5.22
C GLU A 128 -11.99 33.89 -4.41
N ALA A 129 -12.53 33.90 -3.18
CA ALA A 129 -12.64 32.69 -2.36
C ALA A 129 -13.57 31.65 -2.98
N CYS A 130 -14.66 32.07 -3.63
CA CYS A 130 -15.57 31.16 -4.32
C CYS A 130 -14.92 30.52 -5.55
N ILE A 131 -14.20 31.30 -6.35
CA ILE A 131 -13.44 30.82 -7.51
C ILE A 131 -12.39 29.79 -7.06
N TRP A 132 -11.66 30.10 -5.99
CA TRP A 132 -10.67 29.20 -5.41
C TRP A 132 -11.27 27.89 -4.90
N ALA A 133 -12.45 27.92 -4.27
CA ALA A 133 -13.17 26.71 -3.89
C ALA A 133 -13.50 25.82 -5.11
N GLY A 134 -13.84 26.44 -6.24
CA GLY A 134 -14.01 25.74 -7.52
C GLY A 134 -12.70 25.15 -8.08
N ASP A 135 -11.58 25.85 -7.92
CA ASP A 135 -10.27 25.33 -8.31
C ASP A 135 -9.85 24.13 -7.45
N LEU A 136 -10.06 24.18 -6.14
CA LEU A 136 -9.83 23.05 -5.24
C LEU A 136 -10.69 21.85 -5.60
N ALA A 137 -11.98 22.07 -5.90
CA ALA A 137 -12.88 21.01 -6.34
C ALA A 137 -12.35 20.29 -7.59
N ARG A 138 -11.95 21.07 -8.61
CA ARG A 138 -11.36 20.55 -9.85
C ARG A 138 -10.02 19.84 -9.61
N MET A 139 -9.21 20.33 -8.67
CA MET A 139 -7.95 19.70 -8.27
C MET A 139 -8.20 18.31 -7.69
N TYR A 140 -9.12 18.20 -6.71
CA TYR A 140 -9.45 16.92 -6.08
C TYR A 140 -10.14 15.94 -7.03
N GLU A 141 -11.00 16.42 -7.92
CA GLU A 141 -11.59 15.60 -8.99
C GLU A 141 -10.49 14.98 -9.87
N ARG A 142 -9.55 15.79 -10.37
CA ARG A 142 -8.44 15.31 -11.20
C ARG A 142 -7.51 14.37 -10.46
N TYR A 143 -7.20 14.67 -9.20
CA TYR A 143 -6.39 13.78 -8.37
C TYR A 143 -7.09 12.43 -8.19
N GLY A 144 -8.37 12.43 -7.82
CA GLY A 144 -9.16 11.23 -7.65
C GLY A 144 -9.18 10.37 -8.92
N GLN A 145 -9.43 10.97 -10.08
CA GLN A 145 -9.37 10.26 -11.37
C GLN A 145 -7.99 9.62 -11.62
N LYS A 146 -6.89 10.30 -11.28
CA LYS A 146 -5.53 9.79 -11.44
C LYS A 146 -5.24 8.56 -10.58
N VAL A 147 -5.77 8.52 -9.35
CA VAL A 147 -5.58 7.39 -8.42
C VAL A 147 -6.72 6.35 -8.49
N GLY A 148 -7.63 6.48 -9.46
CA GLY A 148 -8.72 5.54 -9.68
C GLY A 148 -9.92 5.69 -8.74
N TRP A 149 -10.04 6.83 -8.04
CA TRP A 149 -11.18 7.13 -7.19
C TRP A 149 -12.35 7.72 -8.00
N SER A 150 -13.57 7.34 -7.62
CA SER A 150 -14.81 7.98 -8.04
C SER A 150 -15.06 9.23 -7.20
N VAL A 151 -14.94 10.41 -7.81
CA VAL A 151 -15.31 11.69 -7.20
C VAL A 151 -16.63 12.16 -7.79
N LYS A 152 -17.65 12.41 -6.96
CA LYS A 152 -18.98 12.85 -7.41
C LYS A 152 -19.50 14.03 -6.57
N PRO A 153 -20.01 15.11 -7.18
CA PRO A 153 -20.69 16.16 -6.43
C PRO A 153 -21.98 15.63 -5.81
N ILE A 154 -22.24 16.03 -4.57
CA ILE A 154 -23.45 15.69 -3.80
C ILE A 154 -24.33 16.92 -3.64
N SER A 155 -23.74 18.06 -3.28
CA SER A 155 -24.43 19.35 -3.20
C SER A 155 -23.46 20.46 -3.59
N ALA A 156 -23.99 21.52 -4.18
CA ALA A 156 -23.23 22.70 -4.59
C ALA A 156 -24.06 23.96 -4.35
N SER A 157 -23.40 25.00 -3.85
CA SER A 157 -23.91 26.36 -3.73
C SER A 157 -22.98 27.26 -4.54
N GLU A 158 -23.45 27.66 -5.72
CA GLU A 158 -22.66 28.43 -6.67
C GLU A 158 -22.59 29.92 -6.28
N SER A 159 -21.55 30.59 -6.77
CA SER A 159 -21.45 32.05 -6.71
C SER A 159 -21.82 32.66 -8.05
N ASP A 160 -22.45 33.84 -8.03
CA ASP A 160 -22.92 34.56 -9.24
C ASP A 160 -21.78 34.92 -10.20
N LEU A 161 -20.55 35.03 -9.68
CA LEU A 161 -19.34 35.35 -10.44
C LEU A 161 -18.45 34.12 -10.72
N GLY A 162 -18.99 32.91 -10.47
CA GLY A 162 -18.32 31.64 -10.71
C GLY A 162 -17.66 31.04 -9.45
N GLY A 163 -17.43 29.73 -9.52
CA GLY A 163 -16.96 28.95 -8.36
C GLY A 163 -18.09 28.63 -7.37
N PHE A 164 -17.72 28.25 -6.15
CA PHE A 164 -18.66 27.75 -5.14
C PHE A 164 -18.52 28.46 -3.80
N LYS A 165 -19.63 28.85 -3.19
CA LYS A 165 -19.70 29.23 -1.78
C LYS A 165 -19.54 28.00 -0.88
N GLU A 166 -20.16 26.90 -1.29
CA GLU A 166 -20.06 25.59 -0.64
C GLU A 166 -20.16 24.48 -1.70
N LEU A 167 -19.34 23.44 -1.58
CA LEU A 167 -19.42 22.24 -2.40
C LEU A 167 -19.14 21.02 -1.54
N VAL A 168 -20.03 20.03 -1.58
CA VAL A 168 -19.83 18.72 -0.97
C VAL A 168 -19.65 17.68 -2.07
N ILE A 169 -18.53 16.96 -2.04
CA ILE A 169 -18.24 15.86 -2.96
C ILE A 169 -18.05 14.55 -2.21
N SER A 170 -18.59 13.47 -2.76
CA SER A 170 -18.34 12.11 -2.29
C SER A 170 -17.13 11.56 -3.04
N VAL A 171 -16.13 11.09 -2.28
CA VAL A 171 -14.93 10.44 -2.80
C VAL A 171 -14.99 8.96 -2.40
N LYS A 172 -14.94 8.08 -3.39
CA LYS A 172 -14.97 6.63 -3.21
C LYS A 172 -13.81 5.97 -3.94
N GLY A 173 -13.07 5.11 -3.26
CA GLY A 173 -11.94 4.39 -3.83
C GLY A 173 -11.25 3.56 -2.76
N GLU A 174 -10.20 2.85 -3.16
CA GLU A 174 -9.34 2.14 -2.22
C GLU A 174 -8.41 3.16 -1.53
N SER A 175 -8.39 3.15 -0.18
CA SER A 175 -7.53 4.00 0.65
C SER A 175 -7.69 5.51 0.41
N VAL A 176 -8.95 5.99 0.40
CA VAL A 176 -9.31 7.44 0.30
C VAL A 176 -8.90 8.23 1.52
#